data_AF-A0A2I0WZ63-F1
#
_entry.id   AF-A0A2I0WZ63-F1
#
_cell.length_a   1.000
_cell.length_b   1.000
_cell.length_c   1.000
_cell.angle_alpha   90.00
_cell.angle_beta   90.00
_cell.angle_gamma   90.00
#
_symmetry.space_group_name_H-M   'P 1'
#
loop_
_entity.id
_entity.type
_entity.pdbx_description
1 polymer ?
#
loop_
_entity_poly.entity_id
_entity_poly.type
_entity_poly.pdbx_seq_one_letter_code
_entity_poly.pdbx_strand_id
1 'polypeptide(L)'
;MNKVFKHFLRRFVLLFFDNILVYSRTEEEHWDHLKRLLEVLQEHQLRANLKKCCFAQASVEYLGHVVSKGVAADQSKIEAMIRWQVPKNLRELRGFLGLTGYYRRFVKGYSSIA
;
A
#
# COMPACT_ATOMS: atom_id res chain seq x y z
N MET A 1 15.21 -8.16 -2.16
CA MET A 1 14.73 -7.43 -0.97
C MET A 1 14.17 -8.32 0.14
N ASN A 2 13.25 -9.27 -0.10
CA ASN A 2 12.64 -10.05 1.00
C ASN A 2 13.62 -10.82 1.91
N LYS A 3 14.75 -11.32 1.37
CA LYS A 3 15.78 -11.98 2.18
C LYS A 3 16.53 -11.01 3.11
N VAL A 4 16.76 -9.78 2.65
CA VAL A 4 17.46 -8.71 3.39
C VAL A 4 16.65 -8.28 4.62
N PHE A 5 15.34 -8.06 4.44
CA PHE A 5 14.46 -7.60 5.51
C PHE A 5 13.75 -8.75 6.26
N LYS A 6 14.19 -10.00 6.08
CA LYS A 6 13.47 -11.19 6.58
C LYS A 6 13.15 -11.11 8.08
N HIS A 7 14.04 -10.52 8.87
CA HIS A 7 13.87 -10.36 10.31
C HIS A 7 12.86 -9.28 10.72
N PHE A 8 12.50 -8.37 9.81
CA PHE A 8 11.59 -7.24 10.05
C PHE A 8 10.24 -7.41 9.35
N LEU A 9 10.17 -8.27 8.33
CA LEU A 9 8.96 -8.56 7.57
C LEU A 9 7.80 -8.96 8.50
N ARG A 10 6.65 -8.31 8.30
CA ARG A 10 5.40 -8.51 9.07
C ARG A 10 5.51 -8.24 10.57
N ARG A 11 6.65 -7.75 11.06
CA ARG A 11 6.80 -7.23 12.43
C ARG A 11 6.56 -5.73 12.44
N PHE A 12 7.36 -5.00 11.68
CA PHE A 12 7.25 -3.55 11.51
C PHE A 12 7.53 -3.08 10.08
N VAL A 13 7.85 -4.00 9.15
CA VAL A 13 8.10 -3.71 7.74
C VAL A 13 7.18 -4.54 6.85
N LEU A 14 6.55 -3.89 5.88
CA LEU A 14 5.91 -4.52 4.73
C LEU A 14 6.66 -4.12 3.46
N LEU A 15 6.87 -5.09 2.58
CA LEU A 15 7.57 -4.91 1.31
C LEU A 15 6.69 -5.34 0.15
N PHE A 16 6.70 -4.53 -0.90
CA PHE A 16 6.13 -4.88 -2.19
C PHE A 16 7.00 -4.33 -3.31
N PHE A 17 7.76 -5.22 -3.94
CA PHE A 17 8.87 -4.86 -4.84
C PHE A 17 9.79 -3.82 -4.16
N ASP A 18 9.83 -2.61 -4.71
CA ASP A 18 10.68 -1.52 -4.23
C ASP A 18 10.00 -0.62 -3.18
N ASN A 19 8.72 -0.86 -2.87
CA ASN A 19 7.97 -0.07 -1.90
C ASN A 19 8.09 -0.66 -0.50
N ILE A 20 8.67 0.12 0.40
CA ILE A 20 8.85 -0.21 1.81
C ILE A 20 7.84 0.58 2.64
N LEU A 21 7.03 -0.10 3.42
CA LEU A 21 6.16 0.51 4.43
C LEU A 21 6.66 0.12 5.81
N VAL A 22 6.91 1.12 6.66
CA VAL A 22 7.30 0.94 8.06
C VAL A 22 6.14 1.37 8.95
N TYR A 23 5.80 0.56 9.95
CA TYR A 23 4.70 0.83 10.87
C TYR A 23 5.09 0.47 12.31
N SER A 24 4.63 1.29 13.26
CA SER A 24 4.91 1.15 14.70
C SER A 24 3.70 1.57 15.51
N ARG A 25 3.68 1.26 16.81
CA ARG A 25 2.59 1.67 17.71
C ARG A 25 2.82 3.05 18.31
N THR A 26 4.06 3.37 18.62
CA THR A 26 4.48 4.67 19.16
C THR A 26 5.49 5.33 18.24
N GLU A 27 5.65 6.65 18.40
CA GLU A 27 6.64 7.42 17.64
C GLU A 27 8.08 7.02 18.00
N GLU A 28 8.36 6.78 19.29
CA GLU A 28 9.68 6.31 19.76
C GLU A 28 10.07 4.98 19.10
N GLU A 29 9.18 3.98 19.11
CA GLU A 29 9.38 2.72 18.39
C GLU A 29 9.57 2.94 16.88
N HIS A 30 8.90 3.94 16.31
CA HIS A 30 9.02 4.26 14.89
C HIS A 30 10.41 4.76 14.52
N TRP A 31 10.99 5.64 15.31
CA TRP A 31 12.35 6.12 15.09
C TRP A 31 13.39 4.98 15.20
N ASP A 32 13.23 4.08 16.18
CA ASP A 32 14.09 2.90 16.31
C ASP A 32 13.96 1.95 15.12
N HIS A 33 12.73 1.69 14.66
CA HIS A 33 12.48 0.86 13.49
C HIS A 33 13.04 1.47 12.21
N LEU A 34 12.89 2.79 12.02
CA LEU A 34 13.46 3.51 10.88
C LEU A 34 14.99 3.43 10.89
N LYS A 35 15.62 3.64 12.05
CA LYS A 35 17.08 3.55 12.19
C LYS A 35 17.60 2.18 11.75
N ARG A 36 17.02 1.09 12.29
CA ARG A 36 17.38 -0.29 11.93
C ARG A 36 17.16 -0.59 10.45
N LEU A 37 16.08 -0.06 9.87
CA LEU A 37 15.80 -0.23 8.45
C LEU A 37 16.85 0.48 7.58
N LEU A 38 17.21 1.72 7.93
CA LEU A 38 18.22 2.50 7.20
C LEU A 38 19.61 1.88 7.31
N GLU A 39 19.97 1.33 8.47
CA GLU A 39 21.22 0.57 8.67
C GLU A 39 21.29 -0.64 7.72
N VAL A 40 20.21 -1.42 7.62
CA VAL A 40 20.14 -2.56 6.69
C VAL A 40 20.18 -2.12 5.22
N LEU A 41 19.53 -1.00 4.88
CA LEU A 41 19.65 -0.43 3.52
C LEU A 41 21.11 -0.07 3.21
N GLN A 42 21.80 0.57 4.14
CA GLN A 42 23.20 0.96 3.99
C GLN A 42 24.13 -0.25 3.86
N GLU A 43 23.98 -1.27 4.72
CA GLU A 43 24.77 -2.50 4.70
C GLU A 43 24.68 -3.22 3.35
N HIS A 44 23.47 -3.27 2.78
CA HIS A 44 23.21 -3.91 1.49
C HIS A 44 23.35 -2.95 0.29
N GLN A 45 23.88 -1.74 0.49
CA GLN A 45 24.08 -0.72 -0.54
C GLN A 45 22.81 -0.35 -1.34
N LEU A 46 21.64 -0.50 -0.70
CA LEU A 46 20.35 -0.11 -1.25
C LEU A 46 20.10 1.37 -0.97
N ARG A 47 19.61 2.11 -1.97
CA ARG A 47 19.36 3.55 -1.86
C ARG A 47 17.87 3.85 -1.94
N ALA A 48 17.38 4.65 -1.00
CA ALA A 48 16.03 5.21 -1.05
C ALA A 48 16.04 6.55 -1.78
N ASN A 49 15.02 6.80 -2.61
CA ASN A 49 14.83 8.08 -3.25
C ASN A 49 14.10 9.03 -2.28
N LEU A 50 14.86 9.94 -1.65
CA LEU A 50 14.34 10.86 -0.64
C LEU A 50 13.10 11.66 -1.11
N LYS A 51 13.02 12.03 -2.39
CA LYS A 51 11.87 12.77 -2.95
C LYS A 51 10.56 11.98 -2.95
N LYS A 52 10.65 10.64 -2.89
CA LYS A 52 9.49 9.73 -2.85
C LYS A 52 9.23 9.19 -1.44
N CYS A 53 10.07 9.54 -0.46
CA CYS A 53 9.95 9.07 0.91
C CYS A 53 9.10 10.03 1.73
N CYS A 54 8.22 9.46 2.55
CA CYS A 54 7.49 10.14 3.59
C CYS A 54 7.84 9.48 4.93
N PHE A 55 8.03 10.26 5.98
CA PHE A 55 8.42 9.75 7.30
C PHE A 55 7.42 10.18 8.38
N ALA A 56 7.21 9.31 9.37
CA ALA A 56 6.42 9.57 10.57
C ALA A 56 5.03 10.19 10.32
N GLN A 57 4.31 9.71 9.29
CA GLN A 57 2.96 10.18 8.98
C GLN A 57 1.89 9.32 9.68
N ALA A 58 0.82 9.97 10.14
CA ALA A 58 -0.35 9.29 10.72
C ALA A 58 -1.17 8.50 9.68
N SER A 59 -1.07 8.88 8.40
CA SER A 59 -1.66 8.17 7.27
C SER A 59 -0.75 8.26 6.06
N VAL A 60 -0.62 7.16 5.30
CA VAL A 60 0.21 7.11 4.09
C VAL A 60 -0.50 6.33 2.99
N GLU A 61 -0.31 6.77 1.73
CA GLU A 61 -0.73 5.99 0.57
C GLU A 61 0.28 4.87 0.31
N TYR A 62 -0.21 3.63 0.21
CA TYR A 62 0.60 2.46 -0.09
C TYR A 62 -0.18 1.51 -1.00
N LEU A 63 0.35 1.28 -2.21
CA LEU A 63 -0.23 0.38 -3.22
C LEU A 63 -1.71 0.67 -3.54
N GLY A 64 -2.09 1.95 -3.69
CA GLY A 64 -3.47 2.33 -4.00
C GLY A 64 -4.45 2.16 -2.83
N HIS A 65 -3.93 2.01 -1.61
CA HIS A 65 -4.68 2.05 -0.37
C HIS A 65 -4.16 3.16 0.54
N VAL A 66 -5.01 3.66 1.42
CA VAL A 66 -4.60 4.56 2.51
C VAL A 66 -4.47 3.74 3.79
N VAL A 67 -3.26 3.74 4.36
CA VAL A 67 -2.93 3.04 5.61
C VAL A 67 -2.88 4.05 6.74
N SER A 68 -3.68 3.82 7.79
CA SER A 68 -3.72 4.63 9.01
C SER A 68 -3.98 3.71 10.22
N LYS A 69 -5.00 3.98 11.05
CA LYS A 69 -5.51 3.04 12.07
C LYS A 69 -6.14 1.78 11.48
N GLY A 70 -6.43 1.80 10.17
CA GLY A 70 -6.90 0.69 9.39
C GLY A 70 -6.42 0.80 7.94
N VAL A 71 -6.98 -0.02 7.07
CA VAL A 71 -6.71 0.04 5.62
C VAL A 71 -7.99 0.50 4.93
N ALA A 72 -7.93 1.60 4.20
CA ALA A 72 -9.01 2.13 3.38
C ALA A 72 -8.64 2.09 1.90
N ALA A 73 -9.65 2.05 1.04
CA ALA A 73 -9.46 2.29 -0.38
C ALA A 73 -9.11 3.77 -0.61
N ASP A 74 -8.28 4.05 -1.61
CA ASP A 74 -7.95 5.41 -1.98
C ASP A 74 -9.19 6.15 -2.52
N GLN A 75 -9.42 7.37 -2.02
CA GLN A 75 -10.62 8.15 -2.35
C GLN A 75 -10.70 8.50 -3.84
N SER A 76 -9.56 8.80 -4.48
CA SER A 76 -9.53 9.10 -5.92
C SER A 76 -9.95 7.88 -6.76
N LYS A 77 -9.60 6.67 -6.30
CA LYS A 77 -9.97 5.41 -6.95
C LYS A 77 -11.46 5.13 -6.76
N ILE A 78 -12.00 5.38 -5.57
CA ILE A 78 -13.45 5.30 -5.31
C ILE A 78 -14.20 6.25 -6.25
N GLU A 79 -13.78 7.51 -6.34
CA GLU A 79 -14.39 8.50 -7.22
C GLU A 79 -14.33 8.09 -8.70
N ALA A 80 -13.21 7.52 -9.14
CA ALA A 80 -13.06 7.00 -10.49
C ALA A 80 -14.04 5.85 -10.79
N MET A 81 -14.32 4.98 -9.81
CA MET A 81 -15.32 3.92 -9.95
C MET A 81 -16.75 4.47 -10.01
N ILE A 82 -17.08 5.46 -9.15
CA ILE A 82 -18.41 6.09 -9.13
C ILE A 82 -18.69 6.83 -10.44
N ARG A 83 -17.69 7.51 -10.99
CA ARG A 83 -17.81 8.27 -12.25
C ARG A 83 -17.64 7.42 -13.50
N TRP A 84 -17.36 6.13 -13.34
CA TRP A 84 -17.13 5.23 -14.47
C TRP A 84 -18.40 5.11 -15.32
N GLN A 85 -18.27 5.38 -16.62
CA GLN A 85 -19.39 5.30 -17.55
C GLN A 85 -19.83 3.85 -17.75
N VAL A 86 -21.13 3.61 -17.92
CA VAL A 86 -21.66 2.25 -18.12
C VAL A 86 -20.93 1.57 -19.30
N PRO A 87 -20.23 0.45 -19.08
CA PRO A 87 -19.46 -0.22 -20.11
C PRO A 87 -20.33 -0.63 -21.30
N LYS A 88 -19.90 -0.30 -22.53
CA LYS A 88 -20.64 -0.61 -23.76
C LYS A 88 -20.10 -1.83 -24.49
N ASN A 89 -18.93 -2.32 -24.10
CA ASN A 89 -18.27 -3.48 -24.71
C ASN A 89 -17.53 -4.33 -23.66
N LEU A 90 -17.15 -5.54 -24.07
CA LEU A 90 -16.46 -6.50 -23.19
C LEU A 90 -15.12 -5.99 -22.65
N ARG A 91 -14.40 -5.16 -23.41
CA ARG A 91 -13.10 -4.62 -22.97
C ARG A 91 -13.29 -3.64 -21.82
N GLU A 92 -14.24 -2.72 -21.96
CA GLU A 92 -14.60 -1.76 -20.91
C GLU A 92 -15.14 -2.47 -19.67
N LEU A 93 -15.96 -3.51 -19.85
CA LEU A 93 -16.49 -4.30 -18.74
C LEU A 93 -15.36 -4.98 -17.96
N ARG A 94 -14.42 -5.63 -18.65
CA ARG A 94 -13.23 -6.23 -18.02
C ARG A 94 -12.38 -5.19 -17.29
N GLY A 95 -12.23 -3.99 -17.86
CA GLY A 95 -11.52 -2.88 -17.21
C GLY A 95 -12.19 -2.44 -15.91
N PHE A 96 -13.51 -2.25 -15.93
CA PHE A 96 -14.29 -1.92 -14.76
C PHE A 96 -14.20 -2.99 -13.68
N LEU A 97 -14.43 -4.26 -14.04
CA LEU A 97 -14.34 -5.41 -13.13
C LEU A 97 -12.94 -5.63 -12.57
N GLY A 98 -11.89 -5.31 -13.33
CA GLY A 98 -10.51 -5.34 -12.84
C GLY A 98 -10.27 -4.29 -11.76
N LEU A 99 -10.76 -3.07 -11.97
CA LEU A 99 -10.65 -1.99 -11.00
C LEU A 99 -11.47 -2.27 -9.73
N THR A 100 -12.76 -2.55 -9.87
CA THR A 100 -13.64 -2.84 -8.72
C THR A 100 -13.25 -4.15 -8.03
N GLY A 101 -12.75 -5.12 -8.78
CA GLY A 101 -12.20 -6.38 -8.27
C GLY A 101 -10.97 -6.20 -7.38
N TYR A 102 -10.10 -5.23 -7.67
CA TYR A 102 -8.96 -4.90 -6.79
C TYR A 102 -9.42 -4.46 -5.39
N TYR A 103 -10.56 -3.74 -5.33
CA TYR A 103 -11.15 -3.23 -4.09
C TYR A 103 -12.29 -4.10 -3.54
N ARG A 104 -12.49 -5.31 -4.06
CA ARG A 104 -13.60 -6.21 -3.69
C ARG A 104 -13.77 -6.44 -2.19
N ARG A 105 -12.68 -6.39 -1.41
CA ARG A 105 -12.71 -6.55 0.06
C ARG A 105 -13.56 -5.49 0.75
N PHE A 106 -13.72 -4.32 0.13
CA PHE A 106 -14.52 -3.21 0.65
C PHE A 106 -15.98 -3.24 0.18
N VAL A 107 -16.34 -4.18 -0.71
CA VAL A 107 -17.69 -4.31 -1.26
C VAL A 107 -18.35 -5.57 -0.70
N LYS A 108 -19.40 -5.38 0.10
CA LYS A 108 -20.14 -6.49 0.70
C LYS A 108 -20.83 -7.31 -0.39
N GLY A 109 -20.52 -8.61 -0.45
CA GLY A 109 -21.12 -9.53 -1.41
C GLY A 109 -20.65 -9.32 -2.86
N TYR A 110 -19.43 -8.82 -3.08
CA TYR A 110 -18.92 -8.56 -4.43
C TYR A 110 -19.07 -9.75 -5.39
N SER A 111 -18.78 -10.97 -4.93
CA SER A 111 -18.84 -12.19 -5.74
C SER A 111 -20.24 -12.60 -6.19
N SER A 112 -21.30 -12.11 -5.54
CA SER A 112 -22.67 -12.32 -6.00
C SER A 112 -23.12 -11.27 -7.02
N ILE A 113 -22.38 -10.18 -7.15
CA ILE A 113 -22.69 -9.05 -8.04
C ILE A 113 -21.90 -9.14 -9.34
N ALA A 114 -20.66 -9.65 -9.29
CA ALA A 114 -19.68 -9.61 -10.37
C ALA A 114 -18.81 -10.88 -10.45
#